data_AF-A0A072UMS7-F1
#
_entry.id   AF-A0A072UMS7-F1
#
_cell.length_a   1.000
_cell.length_b   1.000
_cell.length_c   1.000
_cell.angle_alpha   90.00
_cell.angle_beta   90.00
_cell.angle_gamma   90.00
#
_symmetry.space_group_name_H-M   'P 1'
#
loop_
_entity.id
_entity.type
_entity.pdbx_description
1 polymer ?
#
loop_
_entity_poly.entity_id
_entity_poly.type
_entity_poly.pdbx_seq_one_letter_code
_entity_poly.pdbx_strand_id
1 'polypeptide(L)'
;MEPTCAACAMEWSIQLEKGLRSGVPVKAILQMGPHLQRWSRELESGIVSNGMFGLVPGEDELFANTILLRLADAFRGGNTEIRLSVVRVFLIERKHHDNRKHKQCKGLLSVARVANHLELLKQVKSVFNSGDSESKALALVLFGCWADFANDNAQIRYLILSTLVSPHDSEAKASLFAAGCFCEISDDFACITLEMLFNMMNSPEVSLPIKLAAARVFAKFKCSYSVAKKAYKIGLDLISNSSNEDILVIMLFSLSKLATISTLLTSNHVNFLVSFLEGQLTSHVQETALRCIHFLFRNNPSLKLYCNTSFEVPDGQPLDLSPSEYETWKGDWTDDEMVELNKLLSDSEALKCIV
;
A
#
# COMPACT_ATOMS: atom_id res chain seq x y z
N MET A 1 20.99 6.04 31.12
CA MET A 1 20.14 6.94 30.33
C MET A 1 19.88 6.26 29.00
N GLU A 2 18.62 6.15 28.59
CA GLU A 2 18.31 5.77 27.22
C GLU A 2 18.72 6.91 26.28
N PRO A 3 19.31 6.61 25.10
CA PRO A 3 19.68 7.64 24.13
C PRO A 3 18.44 8.39 23.62
N THR A 4 18.58 9.70 23.41
CA THR A 4 17.51 10.55 22.85
C THR A 4 17.23 10.18 21.38
N CYS A 5 16.04 10.49 20.87
CA CYS A 5 15.69 10.25 19.46
C CYS A 5 16.70 10.88 18.48
N ALA A 6 17.20 12.09 18.79
CA ALA A 6 18.23 12.76 17.99
C ALA A 6 19.58 12.02 18.01
N ALA A 7 20.01 11.50 19.17
CA ALA A 7 21.25 10.71 19.27
C ALA A 7 21.14 9.39 18.49
N CYS A 8 19.99 8.72 18.55
CA CYS A 8 19.70 7.54 17.74
C CYS A 8 19.72 7.86 16.23
N ALA A 9 19.05 8.92 15.81
CA ALA A 9 18.99 9.36 14.42
C ALA A 9 20.38 9.73 13.86
N MET A 10 21.20 10.42 14.65
CA MET A 10 22.59 10.73 14.32
C MET A 10 23.41 9.45 14.11
N GLU A 11 23.32 8.50 15.05
CA GLU A 11 24.06 7.23 14.96
C GLU A 11 23.64 6.43 13.72
N TRP A 12 22.34 6.31 13.45
CA TRP A 12 21.84 5.63 12.25
C TRP A 12 22.33 6.32 10.97
N SER A 13 22.36 7.65 10.95
CA SER A 13 22.88 8.43 9.83
C SER A 13 24.36 8.12 9.58
N ILE A 14 25.18 8.09 10.64
CA ILE A 14 26.61 7.76 10.56
C ILE A 14 26.82 6.32 10.08
N GLN A 15 26.06 5.36 10.60
CA GLN A 15 26.15 3.96 10.22
C GLN A 15 25.80 3.74 8.75
N LEU A 16 24.74 4.40 8.27
CA LEU A 16 24.35 4.35 6.85
C LEU A 16 25.48 4.88 5.97
N GLU A 17 26.02 6.06 6.27
CA GLU A 17 27.11 6.65 5.48
C GLU A 17 28.38 5.78 5.47
N LYS A 18 28.77 5.23 6.63
CA LYS A 18 29.89 4.29 6.72
C LYS A 18 29.65 3.07 5.83
N GLY A 19 28.45 2.49 5.90
CA GLY A 19 28.07 1.30 5.13
C GLY A 19 28.00 1.53 3.62
N LEU A 20 27.52 2.70 3.19
CA LEU A 20 27.50 3.10 1.78
C LEU A 20 28.92 3.27 1.22
N ARG A 21 29.89 3.72 2.04
CA ARG A 21 31.29 3.91 1.63
C ARG A 21 32.15 2.64 1.74
N SER A 22 31.81 1.71 2.63
CA SER A 22 32.63 0.53 2.94
C SER A 22 32.40 -0.68 2.03
N GLY A 23 31.62 -0.53 0.94
CA GLY A 23 31.41 -1.60 -0.04
C GLY A 23 30.35 -2.64 0.33
N VAL A 24 29.58 -2.42 1.42
CA VAL A 24 28.41 -3.25 1.80
C VAL A 24 27.09 -2.43 1.80
N PRO A 25 26.77 -1.71 0.71
CA PRO A 25 25.69 -0.73 0.69
C PRO A 25 24.31 -1.36 0.90
N VAL A 26 24.05 -2.54 0.32
CA VAL A 26 22.77 -3.26 0.44
C VAL A 26 22.43 -3.55 1.91
N LYS A 27 23.39 -4.11 2.66
CA LYS A 27 23.19 -4.45 4.08
C LYS A 27 22.91 -3.19 4.91
N ALA A 28 23.66 -2.12 4.66
CA ALA A 28 23.51 -0.85 5.38
C ALA A 28 22.16 -0.20 5.10
N ILE A 29 21.70 -0.24 3.85
CA ILE A 29 20.37 0.25 3.47
C ILE A 29 19.29 -0.57 4.16
N LEU A 30 19.31 -1.90 4.06
CA LEU A 30 18.26 -2.74 4.64
C LEU A 30 18.13 -2.60 6.16
N GLN A 31 19.24 -2.33 6.87
CA GLN A 31 19.21 -2.03 8.30
C GLN A 31 18.39 -0.79 8.64
N MET A 32 18.20 0.14 7.70
CA MET A 32 17.36 1.32 7.90
C MET A 32 15.86 1.01 7.99
N GLY A 33 15.37 -0.10 7.44
CA GLY A 33 13.94 -0.45 7.48
C GLY A 33 13.35 -0.41 8.90
N PRO A 34 13.86 -1.23 9.84
CA PRO A 34 13.43 -1.20 11.24
C PRO A 34 13.64 0.15 11.93
N HIS A 35 14.71 0.88 11.57
CA HIS A 35 14.98 2.20 12.13
C HIS A 35 13.94 3.24 11.72
N LEU A 36 13.55 3.28 10.43
CA LEU A 36 12.50 4.16 9.94
C LEU A 36 11.15 3.84 10.59
N GLN A 37 10.80 2.55 10.75
CA GLN A 37 9.59 2.15 11.45
C GLN A 37 9.59 2.59 12.91
N ARG A 38 10.70 2.38 13.62
CA ARG A 38 10.86 2.82 15.01
C ARG A 38 10.71 4.33 15.14
N TRP A 39 11.31 5.08 14.22
CA TRP A 39 11.22 6.54 14.22
C TRP A 39 9.80 7.03 13.95
N SER A 40 9.13 6.41 13.00
CA SER A 40 7.71 6.63 12.68
C SER A 40 6.79 6.31 13.88
N ARG A 41 7.23 5.54 14.89
CA ARG A 41 6.52 5.31 16.16
C ARG A 41 6.88 6.33 17.25
N GLU A 42 8.16 6.62 17.45
CA GLU A 42 8.62 7.54 18.51
C GLU A 42 8.14 8.98 18.27
N LEU A 43 7.97 9.38 17.01
CA LEU A 43 7.39 10.66 16.66
C LEU A 43 5.88 10.77 16.92
N GLU A 44 5.19 9.65 17.20
CA GLU A 44 3.78 9.63 17.62
C GLU A 44 3.63 9.92 19.12
N SER A 45 4.65 9.61 19.93
CA SER A 45 4.65 9.85 21.39
C SER A 45 5.31 11.18 21.78
N GLY A 46 6.10 11.78 20.90
CA GLY A 46 6.95 12.94 21.18
C GLY A 46 6.29 14.32 21.33
N ILE A 47 4.99 14.48 21.01
CA ILE A 47 4.31 15.80 21.13
C ILE A 47 4.27 16.32 22.59
N VAL A 48 4.48 15.44 23.59
CA VAL A 48 4.35 15.80 25.02
C VAL A 48 5.71 16.02 25.74
N SER A 49 6.85 15.63 25.15
CA SER A 49 8.13 15.52 25.88
C SER A 49 9.15 16.64 25.63
N ASN A 50 9.11 17.29 24.46
CA ASN A 50 10.20 18.17 24.01
C ASN A 50 10.37 19.46 24.84
N GLY A 51 9.37 19.84 25.64
CA GLY A 51 9.48 20.99 26.55
C GLY A 51 10.33 20.78 27.80
N MET A 52 10.66 19.52 28.16
CA MET A 52 11.19 19.23 29.50
C MET A 52 12.73 19.04 29.55
N PHE A 53 13.40 18.88 28.41
CA PHE A 53 14.83 18.51 28.37
C PHE A 53 15.76 19.51 27.68
N GLY A 54 15.28 20.71 27.30
CA GLY A 54 16.14 21.73 26.66
C GLY A 54 16.76 21.29 25.33
N LEU A 55 16.17 20.29 24.67
CA LEU A 55 16.59 19.80 23.36
C LEU A 55 16.25 20.86 22.31
N VAL A 56 17.15 21.11 21.36
CA VAL A 56 16.87 21.97 20.21
C VAL A 56 15.75 21.30 19.39
N PRO A 57 14.57 21.93 19.25
CA PRO A 57 13.49 21.34 18.46
C PRO A 57 13.95 21.17 17.00
N GLY A 58 13.79 19.95 16.44
CA GLY A 58 14.03 19.68 15.02
C GLY A 58 15.42 19.15 14.64
N GLU A 59 16.34 18.91 15.60
CA GLU A 59 17.63 18.26 15.28
C GLU A 59 17.46 16.84 14.71
N ASP A 60 16.49 16.10 15.22
CA ASP A 60 16.11 14.79 14.69
C ASP A 60 15.57 14.88 13.25
N GLU A 61 14.80 15.92 12.92
CA GLU A 61 14.31 16.18 11.56
C GLU A 61 15.45 16.45 10.57
N LEU A 62 16.53 17.11 11.00
CA LEU A 62 17.73 17.31 10.16
C LEU A 62 18.43 15.99 9.83
N PHE A 63 18.57 15.09 10.81
CA PHE A 63 19.12 13.76 10.58
C PHE A 63 18.19 12.91 9.71
N ALA A 64 16.87 13.05 9.87
CA ALA A 64 15.89 12.34 9.04
C ALA A 64 16.05 12.73 7.58
N ASN A 65 16.04 14.04 7.32
CA ASN A 65 16.25 14.58 6.00
C ASN A 65 17.59 14.13 5.40
N THR A 66 18.65 14.10 6.21
CA THR A 66 19.97 13.62 5.78
C THR A 66 19.95 12.14 5.37
N ILE A 67 19.30 11.28 6.17
CA ILE A 67 19.13 9.86 5.87
C ILE A 67 18.33 9.67 4.58
N LEU A 68 17.21 10.38 4.43
CA LEU A 68 16.37 10.32 3.23
C LEU A 68 17.14 10.73 1.98
N LEU A 69 17.91 11.81 2.05
CA LEU A 69 18.77 12.26 0.95
C LEU A 69 19.83 11.22 0.60
N ARG A 70 20.48 10.61 1.59
CA ARG A 70 21.47 9.53 1.37
C ARG A 70 20.86 8.31 0.69
N LEU A 71 19.63 7.93 1.08
CA LEU A 71 18.90 6.83 0.45
C LEU A 71 18.50 7.18 -1.00
N ALA A 72 18.10 8.42 -1.26
CA ALA A 72 17.79 8.89 -2.61
C ALA A 72 19.04 8.97 -3.50
N ASP A 73 20.18 9.42 -2.96
CA ASP A 73 21.46 9.43 -3.65
C ASP A 73 21.93 8.00 -3.97
N ALA A 74 21.78 7.07 -3.01
CA ALA A 74 22.07 5.65 -3.23
C ALA A 74 21.17 5.04 -4.31
N PHE A 75 19.88 5.38 -4.33
CA PHE A 75 18.96 4.96 -5.39
C PHE A 75 19.37 5.51 -6.76
N ARG A 76 19.75 6.79 -6.82
CA ARG A 76 20.16 7.47 -8.05
C ARG A 76 21.44 6.89 -8.64
N GLY A 77 22.48 6.73 -7.83
CA GLY A 77 23.80 6.26 -8.26
C GLY A 77 23.99 4.74 -8.22
N GLY A 78 23.09 4.00 -7.58
CA GLY A 78 23.22 2.57 -7.35
C GLY A 78 22.88 1.70 -8.57
N ASN A 79 23.31 0.45 -8.52
CA ASN A 79 22.85 -0.62 -9.41
C ASN A 79 21.44 -1.09 -9.01
N THR A 80 20.89 -2.08 -9.75
CA THR A 80 19.56 -2.64 -9.49
C THR A 80 19.40 -3.13 -8.06
N GLU A 81 20.38 -3.85 -7.50
CA GLU A 81 20.32 -4.38 -6.12
C GLU A 81 20.23 -3.27 -5.07
N ILE A 82 21.00 -2.19 -5.24
CA ILE A 82 20.97 -1.02 -4.35
C ILE A 82 19.60 -0.33 -4.46
N ARG A 83 19.11 -0.07 -5.68
CA ARG A 83 17.79 0.55 -5.90
C ARG A 83 16.68 -0.25 -5.25
N LEU A 84 16.70 -1.56 -5.47
CA LEU A 84 15.76 -2.49 -4.88
C LEU A 84 15.79 -2.44 -3.34
N SER A 85 16.98 -2.40 -2.76
CA SER A 85 17.15 -2.32 -1.30
C SER A 85 16.55 -1.04 -0.73
N VAL A 86 16.71 0.09 -1.42
CA VAL A 86 16.09 1.37 -1.02
C VAL A 86 14.56 1.25 -1.09
N VAL A 87 14.01 0.73 -2.19
CA VAL A 87 12.55 0.54 -2.34
C VAL A 87 11.99 -0.37 -1.25
N ARG A 88 12.68 -1.47 -0.92
CA ARG A 88 12.27 -2.40 0.15
C ARG A 88 12.16 -1.69 1.50
N VAL A 89 13.10 -0.81 1.84
CA VAL A 89 13.06 -0.05 3.10
C VAL A 89 11.80 0.83 3.18
N PHE A 90 11.45 1.51 2.10
CA PHE A 90 10.26 2.37 2.08
C PHE A 90 8.94 1.58 2.02
N LEU A 91 8.92 0.42 1.37
CA LEU A 91 7.77 -0.50 1.42
C LEU A 91 7.52 -1.03 2.85
N ILE A 92 8.60 -1.37 3.57
CA ILE A 92 8.53 -1.82 4.97
C ILE A 92 7.98 -0.71 5.88
N GLU A 93 8.40 0.54 5.66
CA GLU A 93 7.87 1.70 6.39
C GLU A 93 6.38 1.91 6.07
N ARG A 94 6.00 1.86 4.80
CA ARG A 94 4.60 2.02 4.38
C ARG A 94 3.68 0.93 4.93
N LYS A 95 4.07 -0.35 4.88
CA LYS A 95 3.25 -1.46 5.44
C LYS A 95 2.95 -1.23 6.91
N HIS A 96 3.91 -0.68 7.63
CA HIS A 96 3.72 -0.34 9.04
C HIS A 96 2.65 0.74 9.23
N HIS A 97 2.52 1.69 8.29
CA HIS A 97 1.49 2.72 8.32
C HIS A 97 0.09 2.15 8.07
N ASP A 98 -0.09 1.31 7.05
CA ASP A 98 -1.40 0.73 6.67
C ASP A 98 -2.04 -0.14 7.77
N ASN A 99 -1.22 -0.78 8.60
CA ASN A 99 -1.66 -1.63 9.70
C ASN A 99 -2.09 -0.85 10.95
N ARG A 100 -1.89 0.47 11.01
CA ARG A 100 -2.28 1.29 12.18
C ARG A 100 -3.70 1.80 12.04
N LYS A 101 -4.53 1.49 13.05
CA LYS A 101 -5.95 1.89 13.13
C LYS A 101 -6.17 3.40 13.37
N HIS A 102 -5.13 4.22 13.52
CA HIS A 102 -5.25 5.60 14.01
C HIS A 102 -4.79 6.61 12.96
N LYS A 103 -5.77 7.22 12.26
CA LYS A 103 -5.61 8.24 11.19
C LYS A 103 -4.97 9.58 11.62
N GLN A 104 -4.59 9.76 12.88
CA GLN A 104 -4.25 11.08 13.41
C GLN A 104 -2.75 11.42 13.34
N CYS A 105 -1.87 10.45 13.06
CA CYS A 105 -0.43 10.67 13.08
C CYS A 105 0.16 10.75 11.67
N LYS A 106 0.63 11.93 11.31
CA LYS A 106 1.42 12.18 10.10
C LYS A 106 2.79 11.49 10.27
N GLY A 107 3.04 10.41 9.53
CA GLY A 107 4.26 9.61 9.61
C GLY A 107 5.55 10.39 9.33
N LEU A 108 6.70 9.70 9.40
CA LEU A 108 8.02 10.28 9.10
C LEU A 108 8.05 10.98 7.73
N LEU A 109 7.34 10.40 6.76
CA LEU A 109 7.28 10.86 5.37
C LEU A 109 6.21 11.91 5.12
N SER A 110 5.59 12.47 6.15
CA SER A 110 4.64 13.55 5.96
C SER A 110 5.32 14.82 5.43
N VAL A 111 4.64 15.57 4.57
CA VAL A 111 5.17 16.79 3.92
C VAL A 111 5.81 17.77 4.91
N ALA A 112 5.18 17.93 6.08
CA ALA A 112 5.63 18.86 7.10
C ALA A 112 7.00 18.49 7.71
N ARG A 113 7.44 17.24 7.54
CA ARG A 113 8.67 16.69 8.16
C ARG A 113 9.78 16.42 7.15
N VAL A 114 9.46 16.38 5.86
CA VAL A 114 10.43 16.15 4.79
C VAL A 114 10.85 17.49 4.17
N ALA A 115 11.83 18.13 4.80
CA ALA A 115 12.29 19.47 4.41
C ALA A 115 12.71 19.56 2.93
N ASN A 116 13.51 18.60 2.43
CA ASN A 116 14.01 18.61 1.05
C ASN A 116 13.24 17.66 0.12
N HIS A 117 11.92 17.53 0.30
CA HIS A 117 11.09 16.64 -0.51
C HIS A 117 11.22 16.87 -2.02
N LEU A 118 11.38 18.12 -2.48
CA LEU A 118 11.56 18.42 -3.91
C LEU A 118 12.86 17.83 -4.49
N GLU A 119 13.97 17.86 -3.72
CA GLU A 119 15.23 17.29 -4.18
C GLU A 119 15.15 15.75 -4.19
N LEU A 120 14.50 15.13 -3.21
CA LEU A 120 14.23 13.68 -3.22
C LEU A 120 13.46 13.27 -4.47
N LEU A 121 12.36 13.97 -4.78
CA LEU A 121 11.56 13.70 -5.98
C LEU A 121 12.36 13.90 -7.26
N LYS A 122 13.18 14.94 -7.34
CA LYS A 122 14.04 15.21 -8.50
C LYS A 122 15.08 14.12 -8.73
N GLN A 123 15.69 13.61 -7.67
CA GLN A 123 16.66 12.52 -7.76
C GLN A 123 16.02 11.23 -8.28
N VAL A 124 14.89 10.81 -7.71
CA VAL A 124 14.17 9.61 -8.15
C VAL A 124 13.61 9.79 -9.57
N LYS A 125 13.09 10.97 -9.89
CA LYS A 125 12.63 11.30 -11.23
C LYS A 125 13.75 11.22 -12.27
N SER A 126 14.99 11.56 -11.91
CA SER A 126 16.11 11.41 -12.85
C SER A 126 16.31 9.95 -13.24
N VAL A 127 16.17 9.01 -12.30
CA VAL A 127 16.23 7.56 -12.56
C VAL A 127 15.04 7.11 -13.42
N PHE A 128 13.84 7.61 -13.15
CA PHE A 128 12.68 7.32 -14.01
C PHE A 128 12.90 7.77 -15.46
N ASN A 129 13.45 8.98 -15.66
CA ASN A 129 13.62 9.55 -16.99
C ASN A 129 14.70 8.85 -17.82
N SER A 130 15.79 8.41 -17.20
CA SER A 130 16.94 7.81 -17.89
C SER A 130 17.05 6.30 -17.75
N GLY A 131 16.21 5.69 -16.91
CA GLY A 131 16.28 4.28 -16.55
C GLY A 131 15.66 3.35 -17.59
N ASP A 132 16.02 2.08 -17.48
CA ASP A 132 15.31 0.97 -18.11
C ASP A 132 13.95 0.72 -17.43
N SER A 133 13.21 -0.27 -17.95
CA SER A 133 11.86 -0.58 -17.47
C SER A 133 11.83 -0.96 -15.99
N GLU A 134 12.84 -1.71 -15.53
CA GLU A 134 12.97 -2.10 -14.12
C GLU A 134 13.25 -0.88 -13.22
N SER A 135 14.17 0.00 -13.62
CA SER A 135 14.49 1.22 -12.88
C SER A 135 13.29 2.18 -12.81
N LYS A 136 12.51 2.27 -13.89
CA LYS A 136 11.26 3.04 -13.93
C LYS A 136 10.21 2.47 -12.98
N ALA A 137 10.02 1.15 -12.98
CA ALA A 137 9.11 0.48 -12.06
C ALA A 137 9.51 0.74 -10.60
N LEU A 138 10.79 0.60 -10.26
CA LEU A 138 11.29 0.90 -8.90
C LEU A 138 11.07 2.37 -8.51
N ALA A 139 11.27 3.31 -9.44
CA ALA A 139 11.03 4.72 -9.19
C ALA A 139 9.53 5.03 -8.94
N LEU A 140 8.63 4.39 -9.69
CA LEU A 140 7.18 4.51 -9.48
C LEU A 140 6.77 3.99 -8.10
N VAL A 141 7.26 2.81 -7.70
CA VAL A 141 7.00 2.26 -6.36
C VAL A 141 7.47 3.25 -5.28
N LEU A 142 8.64 3.87 -5.48
CA LEU A 142 9.17 4.84 -4.53
C LEU A 142 8.32 6.11 -4.45
N PHE A 143 7.83 6.64 -5.58
CA PHE A 143 6.84 7.72 -5.58
C PHE A 143 5.56 7.34 -4.84
N GLY A 144 5.09 6.10 -5.02
CA GLY A 144 3.97 5.55 -4.25
C GLY A 144 4.24 5.61 -2.75
N CYS A 145 5.38 5.06 -2.29
CA CYS A 145 5.78 5.10 -0.88
C CYS A 145 5.87 6.53 -0.31
N TRP A 146 6.19 7.50 -1.16
CA TRP A 146 6.31 8.91 -0.81
C TRP A 146 5.03 9.72 -1.09
N ALA A 147 3.88 9.05 -1.18
CA ALA A 147 2.63 9.66 -1.63
C ALA A 147 2.30 10.97 -0.90
N ASP A 148 2.53 11.04 0.41
CA ASP A 148 2.23 12.21 1.24
C ASP A 148 2.78 13.52 0.68
N PHE A 149 4.03 13.55 0.19
CA PHE A 149 4.64 14.75 -0.41
C PHE A 149 4.79 14.69 -1.93
N ALA A 150 4.79 13.49 -2.52
CA ALA A 150 4.84 13.34 -3.97
C ALA A 150 3.55 13.83 -4.65
N ASN A 151 2.43 13.80 -3.92
CA ASN A 151 1.10 14.11 -4.45
C ASN A 151 0.99 15.57 -4.89
N ASP A 152 1.68 16.49 -4.23
CA ASP A 152 1.61 17.92 -4.57
C ASP A 152 2.42 18.26 -5.84
N ASN A 153 3.20 17.31 -6.37
CA ASN A 153 3.97 17.50 -7.58
C ASN A 153 3.19 17.04 -8.83
N ALA A 154 2.65 18.01 -9.58
CA ALA A 154 1.89 17.76 -10.81
C ALA A 154 2.65 16.92 -11.85
N GLN A 155 3.98 17.04 -11.94
CA GLN A 155 4.77 16.24 -12.87
C GLN A 155 4.83 14.78 -12.44
N ILE A 156 4.94 14.50 -11.14
CA ILE A 156 4.94 13.12 -10.63
C ILE A 156 3.57 12.48 -10.81
N ARG A 157 2.49 13.22 -10.53
CA ARG A 157 1.11 12.79 -10.80
C ARG A 157 0.92 12.40 -12.27
N TYR A 158 1.34 13.27 -13.18
CA TYR A 158 1.26 13.01 -14.61
C TYR A 158 2.07 11.76 -15.00
N LEU A 159 3.30 11.61 -14.50
CA LEU A 159 4.13 10.43 -14.78
C LEU A 159 3.43 9.13 -14.37
N ILE A 160 2.87 9.08 -13.16
CA ILE A 160 2.13 7.90 -12.70
C ILE A 160 0.94 7.63 -13.62
N LEU A 161 0.04 8.60 -13.82
CA LEU A 161 -1.15 8.39 -14.66
C LEU A 161 -0.78 7.97 -16.09
N SER A 162 0.20 8.62 -16.71
CA SER A 162 0.63 8.30 -18.09
C SER A 162 1.23 6.90 -18.22
N THR A 163 1.81 6.36 -17.14
CA THR A 163 2.48 5.05 -17.15
C THR A 163 1.53 3.89 -16.86
N LEU A 164 0.26 4.17 -16.48
CA LEU A 164 -0.78 3.13 -16.32
C LEU A 164 -1.05 2.35 -17.62
N VAL A 165 -0.82 2.99 -18.77
CA VAL A 165 -1.00 2.41 -20.11
C VAL A 165 0.33 2.03 -20.76
N SER A 166 1.40 1.84 -19.96
CA SER A 166 2.69 1.41 -20.48
C SER A 166 2.59 0.01 -21.12
N PRO A 167 3.28 -0.24 -22.24
CA PRO A 167 3.37 -1.59 -22.81
C PRO A 167 4.19 -2.55 -21.95
N HIS A 168 4.92 -2.04 -20.95
CA HIS A 168 5.70 -2.86 -20.02
C HIS A 168 4.88 -3.15 -18.77
N ASP A 169 4.53 -4.43 -18.57
CA ASP A 169 3.72 -4.89 -17.44
C ASP A 169 4.27 -4.47 -16.06
N SER A 170 5.60 -4.49 -15.92
CA SER A 170 6.29 -4.07 -14.68
C SER A 170 6.06 -2.59 -14.36
N GLU A 171 6.16 -1.72 -15.37
CA GLU A 171 5.89 -0.28 -15.23
C GLU A 171 4.41 -0.02 -14.95
N ALA A 172 3.50 -0.67 -15.68
CA ALA A 172 2.07 -0.50 -15.49
C ALA A 172 1.63 -0.95 -14.08
N LYS A 173 2.12 -2.10 -13.58
CA LYS A 173 1.83 -2.56 -12.21
C LYS A 173 2.43 -1.65 -11.14
N ALA A 174 3.67 -1.21 -11.31
CA ALA A 174 4.29 -0.26 -10.40
C ALA A 174 3.55 1.09 -10.38
N SER A 175 3.05 1.53 -11.54
CA SER A 175 2.21 2.71 -11.64
C SER A 175 0.85 2.51 -10.95
N LEU A 176 0.20 1.36 -11.12
CA LEU A 176 -1.05 1.02 -10.41
C LEU A 176 -0.88 1.05 -8.90
N PHE A 177 0.25 0.52 -8.40
CA PHE A 177 0.62 0.64 -6.99
C PHE A 177 0.70 2.12 -6.57
N ALA A 178 1.50 2.93 -7.26
CA ALA A 178 1.69 4.35 -6.93
C ALA A 178 0.39 5.16 -7.04
N ALA A 179 -0.43 4.88 -8.06
CA ALA A 179 -1.73 5.50 -8.25
C ALA A 179 -2.67 5.16 -7.10
N GLY A 180 -2.73 3.90 -6.67
CA GLY A 180 -3.47 3.49 -5.48
C GLY A 180 -3.02 4.24 -4.23
N CYS A 181 -1.70 4.41 -4.05
CA CYS A 181 -1.15 5.18 -2.95
C CYS A 181 -1.64 6.64 -2.92
N PHE A 182 -1.70 7.31 -4.08
CA PHE A 182 -2.25 8.67 -4.17
C PHE A 182 -3.78 8.72 -4.02
N CYS A 183 -4.49 7.70 -4.48
CA CYS A 183 -5.95 7.62 -4.32
C CYS A 183 -6.39 7.58 -2.85
N GLU A 184 -5.52 7.15 -1.93
CA GLU A 184 -5.80 7.15 -0.49
C GLU A 184 -5.85 8.57 0.11
N ILE A 185 -5.21 9.56 -0.52
CA ILE A 185 -5.01 10.89 0.04
C ILE A 185 -5.55 12.05 -0.82
N SER A 186 -5.89 11.82 -2.10
CA SER A 186 -6.33 12.90 -3.00
C SER A 186 -7.58 12.56 -3.80
N ASP A 187 -8.66 13.32 -3.55
CA ASP A 187 -9.98 13.10 -4.18
C ASP A 187 -9.96 13.30 -5.71
N ASP A 188 -9.29 14.34 -6.19
CA ASP A 188 -9.22 14.70 -7.61
C ASP A 188 -8.42 13.67 -8.41
N PHE A 189 -7.24 13.28 -7.89
CA PHE A 189 -6.41 12.23 -8.46
C PHE A 189 -7.19 10.91 -8.51
N ALA A 190 -7.87 10.56 -7.40
CA ALA A 190 -8.69 9.36 -7.32
C ALA A 190 -9.82 9.35 -8.35
N CYS A 191 -10.51 10.48 -8.58
CA CYS A 191 -11.56 10.54 -9.60
C CYS A 191 -11.03 10.22 -11.00
N ILE A 192 -9.85 10.74 -11.35
CA ILE A 192 -9.21 10.50 -12.65
C ILE A 192 -8.75 9.05 -12.75
N THR A 193 -8.04 8.54 -11.74
CA THR A 193 -7.56 7.16 -11.72
C THR A 193 -8.72 6.17 -11.84
N LEU A 194 -9.83 6.40 -11.13
CA LEU A 194 -11.00 5.53 -11.19
C LEU A 194 -11.58 5.40 -12.62
N GLU A 195 -11.63 6.50 -13.37
CA GLU A 195 -12.04 6.49 -14.77
C GLU A 195 -11.07 5.70 -15.65
N MET A 196 -9.76 5.88 -15.43
CA MET A 196 -8.74 5.10 -16.14
C MET A 196 -8.85 3.60 -15.83
N LEU A 197 -9.04 3.21 -14.56
CA LEU A 197 -9.21 1.82 -14.18
C LEU A 197 -10.46 1.20 -14.83
N PHE A 198 -11.59 1.92 -14.86
CA PHE A 198 -12.79 1.44 -15.54
C PHE A 198 -12.52 1.13 -17.02
N ASN A 199 -11.82 2.03 -17.72
CA ASN A 199 -11.45 1.82 -19.12
C ASN A 199 -10.47 0.64 -19.28
N MET A 200 -9.47 0.53 -18.40
CA MET A 200 -8.51 -0.58 -18.42
C MET A 200 -9.17 -1.94 -18.19
N MET A 201 -10.12 -2.03 -17.26
CA MET A 201 -10.83 -3.27 -16.95
C MET A 201 -11.69 -3.76 -18.12
N ASN A 202 -12.32 -2.82 -18.85
CA ASN A 202 -13.17 -3.13 -20.00
C ASN A 202 -12.40 -3.28 -21.32
N SER A 203 -11.16 -2.79 -21.42
CA SER A 203 -10.36 -2.90 -22.63
C SER A 203 -9.90 -4.34 -22.88
N PRO A 204 -10.08 -4.90 -24.10
CA PRO A 204 -9.55 -6.23 -24.44
C PRO A 204 -8.02 -6.22 -24.65
N GLU A 205 -7.41 -5.05 -24.87
CA GLU A 205 -5.97 -4.91 -25.11
C GLU A 205 -5.14 -5.03 -23.82
N VAL A 206 -5.77 -4.78 -22.66
CA VAL A 206 -5.10 -4.85 -21.36
C VAL A 206 -4.98 -6.30 -20.92
N SER A 207 -3.74 -6.73 -20.62
CA SER A 207 -3.46 -8.09 -20.18
C SER A 207 -4.13 -8.43 -18.85
N LEU A 208 -4.49 -9.70 -18.64
CA LEU A 208 -5.13 -10.16 -17.41
C LEU A 208 -4.33 -9.79 -16.14
N PRO A 209 -2.99 -9.97 -16.08
CA PRO A 209 -2.23 -9.56 -14.89
C PRO A 209 -2.37 -8.07 -14.53
N ILE A 210 -2.50 -7.19 -15.53
CA ILE A 210 -2.74 -5.77 -15.30
C ILE A 210 -4.17 -5.52 -14.82
N LYS A 211 -5.16 -6.22 -15.35
CA LYS A 211 -6.55 -6.14 -14.85
C LYS A 211 -6.66 -6.61 -13.40
N LEU A 212 -5.98 -7.69 -13.03
CA LEU A 212 -5.95 -8.16 -11.64
C LEU A 212 -5.27 -7.14 -10.71
N ALA A 213 -4.18 -6.50 -11.14
CA ALA A 213 -3.57 -5.40 -10.40
C ALA A 213 -4.49 -4.18 -10.28
N ALA A 214 -5.18 -3.79 -11.37
CA ALA A 214 -6.15 -2.70 -11.39
C ALA A 214 -7.34 -2.96 -10.46
N ALA A 215 -7.85 -4.19 -10.42
CA ALA A 215 -8.90 -4.62 -9.51
C ALA A 215 -8.50 -4.40 -8.05
N ARG A 216 -7.25 -4.68 -7.67
CA ARG A 216 -6.74 -4.45 -6.30
C ARG A 216 -6.75 -2.97 -5.92
N VAL A 217 -6.53 -2.06 -6.86
CA VAL A 217 -6.52 -0.61 -6.61
C VAL A 217 -7.89 -0.11 -6.13
N PHE A 218 -9.00 -0.81 -6.43
CA PHE A 218 -10.33 -0.45 -5.90
C PHE A 218 -10.35 -0.38 -4.36
N ALA A 219 -9.53 -1.19 -3.69
CA ALA A 219 -9.40 -1.15 -2.23
C ALA A 219 -8.83 0.17 -1.71
N LYS A 220 -8.14 0.96 -2.54
CA LYS A 220 -7.37 2.14 -2.15
C LYS A 220 -8.15 3.46 -2.26
N PHE A 221 -9.37 3.45 -2.81
CA PHE A 221 -10.24 4.64 -2.96
C PHE A 221 -10.88 5.09 -1.64
N LYS A 222 -10.07 5.34 -0.61
CA LYS A 222 -10.53 5.61 0.76
C LYS A 222 -10.43 7.07 1.22
N CYS A 223 -9.96 7.96 0.35
CA CYS A 223 -9.72 9.38 0.64
C CYS A 223 -10.98 10.12 1.15
N SER A 224 -12.13 9.89 0.53
CA SER A 224 -13.42 10.44 0.97
C SER A 224 -14.55 9.46 0.77
N TYR A 225 -15.67 9.68 1.48
CA TYR A 225 -16.88 8.88 1.31
C TYR A 225 -17.44 8.98 -0.11
N SER A 226 -17.37 10.16 -0.74
CA SER A 226 -17.88 10.39 -2.09
C SER A 226 -17.13 9.54 -3.12
N VAL A 227 -15.79 9.58 -3.06
CA VAL A 227 -14.91 8.77 -3.92
C VAL A 227 -15.11 7.28 -3.65
N ALA A 228 -15.13 6.87 -2.39
CA ALA A 228 -15.35 5.47 -2.00
C ALA A 228 -16.69 4.94 -2.52
N LYS A 229 -17.77 5.71 -2.38
CA LYS A 229 -19.10 5.34 -2.88
C LYS A 229 -19.11 5.22 -4.41
N LYS A 230 -18.43 6.13 -5.12
CA LYS A 230 -18.31 6.08 -6.58
C LYS A 230 -17.51 4.84 -7.03
N ALA A 231 -16.35 4.61 -6.43
CA ALA A 231 -15.51 3.45 -6.71
C ALA A 231 -16.24 2.14 -6.40
N TYR A 232 -16.98 2.08 -5.29
CA TYR A 232 -17.79 0.93 -4.93
C TYR A 232 -18.85 0.61 -5.99
N LYS A 233 -19.61 1.62 -6.44
CA LYS A 233 -20.63 1.44 -7.48
C LYS A 233 -20.04 0.97 -8.81
N ILE A 234 -18.95 1.58 -9.26
CA ILE A 234 -18.25 1.20 -10.48
C ILE A 234 -17.70 -0.23 -10.36
N GLY A 235 -17.15 -0.58 -9.21
CA GLY A 235 -16.66 -1.93 -8.95
C GLY A 235 -17.76 -2.99 -9.00
N LEU A 236 -18.95 -2.70 -8.45
CA LEU A 236 -20.10 -3.60 -8.56
C LEU A 236 -20.52 -3.82 -10.03
N ASP A 237 -20.58 -2.75 -10.82
CA ASP A 237 -20.88 -2.84 -12.25
C ASP A 237 -19.86 -3.71 -13.00
N LEU A 238 -18.56 -3.54 -12.71
CA LEU A 238 -17.50 -4.36 -13.29
C LEU A 238 -17.62 -5.84 -12.90
N ILE A 239 -18.00 -6.16 -11.66
CA ILE A 239 -18.24 -7.53 -11.21
C ILE A 239 -19.42 -8.14 -11.97
N SER A 240 -20.55 -7.42 -12.04
CA SER A 240 -21.76 -7.91 -12.71
C SER A 240 -21.56 -8.18 -14.20
N ASN A 241 -20.64 -7.45 -14.85
CA ASN A 241 -20.34 -7.60 -16.27
C ASN A 241 -19.16 -8.56 -16.55
N SER A 242 -18.48 -9.07 -15.51
CA SER A 242 -17.31 -9.95 -15.68
C SER A 242 -17.70 -11.43 -15.62
N SER A 243 -17.22 -12.22 -16.58
CA SER A 243 -17.28 -13.69 -16.55
C SER A 243 -15.97 -14.34 -16.07
N ASN A 244 -14.95 -13.53 -15.73
CA ASN A 244 -13.64 -14.04 -15.31
C ASN A 244 -13.60 -14.17 -13.78
N GLU A 245 -13.47 -15.41 -13.29
CA GLU A 245 -13.48 -15.73 -11.86
C GLU A 245 -12.34 -15.07 -11.07
N ASP A 246 -11.12 -14.97 -11.63
CA ASP A 246 -10.00 -14.32 -10.95
C ASP A 246 -10.28 -12.84 -10.70
N ILE A 247 -10.87 -12.16 -11.69
CA ILE A 247 -11.29 -10.76 -11.56
C ILE A 247 -12.40 -10.64 -10.51
N LEU A 248 -13.39 -11.54 -10.52
CA LEU A 248 -14.47 -11.55 -9.53
C LEU A 248 -13.91 -11.68 -8.11
N VAL A 249 -13.04 -12.67 -7.87
CA VAL A 249 -12.44 -12.95 -6.55
C VAL A 249 -11.68 -11.73 -6.02
N ILE A 250 -10.80 -11.15 -6.85
CA ILE A 250 -10.00 -9.98 -6.44
C ILE A 250 -10.89 -8.76 -6.20
N MET A 251 -11.90 -8.54 -7.03
CA MET A 251 -12.81 -7.41 -6.88
C MET A 251 -13.69 -7.56 -5.63
N LEU A 252 -14.21 -8.75 -5.32
CA LEU A 252 -14.96 -9.00 -4.09
C LEU A 252 -14.13 -8.65 -2.85
N PHE A 253 -12.87 -9.07 -2.83
CA PHE A 253 -11.94 -8.74 -1.75
C PHE A 253 -11.65 -7.23 -1.65
N SER A 254 -11.41 -6.60 -2.79
CA SER A 254 -11.07 -5.18 -2.87
C SER A 254 -12.24 -4.29 -2.45
N LEU A 255 -13.45 -4.62 -2.89
CA LEU A 255 -14.67 -3.95 -2.49
C LEU A 255 -15.03 -4.22 -1.02
N SER A 256 -14.71 -5.40 -0.48
CA SER A 256 -14.84 -5.66 0.96
C SER A 256 -13.94 -4.74 1.78
N LYS A 257 -12.68 -4.59 1.38
CA LYS A 257 -11.75 -3.63 2.00
C LYS A 257 -12.25 -2.19 1.88
N LEU A 258 -12.82 -1.80 0.74
CA LEU A 258 -13.36 -0.47 0.50
C LEU A 258 -14.63 -0.20 1.34
N ALA A 259 -15.52 -1.18 1.44
CA ALA A 259 -16.80 -1.07 2.12
C ALA A 259 -16.65 -0.73 3.63
N THR A 260 -15.53 -1.12 4.24
CA THR A 260 -15.20 -0.80 5.65
C THR A 260 -15.17 0.68 6.00
N ILE A 261 -15.13 1.57 5.01
CA ILE A 261 -15.13 3.03 5.23
C ILE A 261 -16.43 3.52 5.86
N SER A 262 -17.56 2.85 5.60
CA SER A 262 -18.87 3.26 6.07
C SER A 262 -19.73 2.05 6.37
N THR A 263 -20.46 2.11 7.49
CA THR A 263 -21.45 1.10 7.87
C THR A 263 -22.50 0.88 6.78
N LEU A 264 -22.89 1.95 6.05
CA LEU A 264 -23.85 1.86 4.94
C LEU A 264 -23.28 1.06 3.76
N LEU A 265 -22.02 1.34 3.36
CA LEU A 265 -21.37 0.56 2.30
C LEU A 265 -21.17 -0.89 2.74
N THR A 266 -20.81 -1.10 4.00
CA THR A 266 -20.60 -2.44 4.52
C THR A 266 -21.90 -3.27 4.51
N SER A 267 -23.02 -2.70 4.99
CA SER A 267 -24.32 -3.39 4.96
C SER A 267 -24.75 -3.77 3.54
N ASN A 268 -24.63 -2.82 2.59
CA ASN A 268 -24.92 -3.09 1.19
C ASN A 268 -24.01 -4.19 0.61
N HIS A 269 -22.73 -4.20 1.00
CA HIS A 269 -21.79 -5.18 0.51
C HIS A 269 -22.00 -6.57 1.10
N VAL A 270 -22.42 -6.68 2.36
CA VAL A 270 -22.80 -7.98 2.96
C VAL A 270 -23.98 -8.59 2.20
N ASN A 271 -25.04 -7.81 1.93
CA ASN A 271 -26.18 -8.31 1.14
C ASN A 271 -25.74 -8.75 -0.27
N PHE A 272 -24.85 -7.98 -0.90
CA PHE A 272 -24.27 -8.36 -2.19
C PHE A 272 -23.51 -9.68 -2.09
N LEU A 273 -22.63 -9.87 -1.10
CA LEU A 273 -21.86 -11.10 -0.90
C LEU A 273 -22.75 -12.31 -0.62
N VAL A 274 -23.84 -12.15 0.15
CA VAL A 274 -24.80 -13.23 0.41
C VAL A 274 -25.43 -13.73 -0.89
N SER A 275 -25.70 -12.85 -1.85
CA SER A 275 -26.26 -13.28 -3.15
C SER A 275 -25.32 -14.22 -3.94
N PHE A 276 -24.01 -14.20 -3.66
CA PHE A 276 -23.05 -15.15 -4.26
C PHE A 276 -23.15 -16.55 -3.64
N LEU A 277 -23.69 -16.66 -2.42
CA LEU A 277 -23.88 -17.95 -1.73
C LEU A 277 -25.16 -18.67 -2.20
N GLU A 278 -26.15 -17.90 -2.61
CA GLU A 278 -27.46 -18.40 -3.06
C GLU A 278 -27.48 -18.78 -4.55
N GLY A 279 -26.48 -18.33 -5.33
CA GLY A 279 -26.39 -18.55 -6.77
C GLY A 279 -25.65 -19.83 -7.19
N GLN A 280 -25.85 -20.25 -8.45
CA GLN A 280 -25.05 -21.29 -9.13
C GLN A 280 -23.67 -20.75 -9.53
N LEU A 281 -22.81 -20.48 -8.54
CA LEU A 281 -21.43 -20.05 -8.77
C LEU A 281 -20.43 -21.16 -8.40
N THR A 282 -19.18 -21.01 -8.83
CA THR A 282 -18.14 -21.96 -8.46
C THR A 282 -17.88 -21.92 -6.96
N SER A 283 -17.44 -23.06 -6.41
CA SER A 283 -17.09 -23.19 -4.99
C SER A 283 -16.05 -22.16 -4.55
N HIS A 284 -15.14 -21.77 -5.45
CA HIS A 284 -14.09 -20.79 -5.16
C HIS A 284 -14.63 -19.36 -4.94
N VAL A 285 -15.60 -18.93 -5.76
CA VAL A 285 -16.25 -17.62 -5.60
C VAL A 285 -17.11 -17.59 -4.34
N GLN A 286 -17.83 -18.68 -4.04
CA GLN A 286 -18.61 -18.82 -2.82
C GLN A 286 -17.73 -18.79 -1.56
N GLU A 287 -16.62 -19.52 -1.57
CA GLU A 287 -15.64 -19.51 -0.48
C GLU A 287 -15.06 -18.11 -0.28
N THR A 288 -14.72 -17.42 -1.37
CA THR A 288 -14.24 -16.03 -1.31
C THR A 288 -15.29 -15.10 -0.71
N ALA A 289 -16.56 -15.25 -1.08
CA ALA A 289 -17.64 -14.45 -0.52
C ALA A 289 -17.78 -14.68 1.00
N LEU A 290 -17.70 -15.93 1.46
CA LEU A 290 -17.69 -16.26 2.91
C LEU A 290 -16.50 -15.63 3.63
N ARG A 291 -15.29 -15.71 3.07
CA ARG A 291 -14.09 -15.08 3.63
C ARG A 291 -14.26 -13.57 3.74
N CYS A 292 -14.84 -12.93 2.72
CA CYS A 292 -15.13 -11.51 2.70
C CYS A 292 -16.15 -11.12 3.78
N ILE A 293 -17.25 -11.88 3.92
CA ILE A 293 -18.25 -11.69 4.98
C ILE A 293 -17.60 -11.77 6.36
N HIS A 294 -16.80 -12.80 6.62
CA HIS A 294 -16.07 -12.97 7.87
C HIS A 294 -15.14 -11.79 8.17
N PHE A 295 -14.40 -11.31 7.16
CA PHE A 295 -13.55 -10.13 7.26
C PHE A 295 -14.35 -8.87 7.66
N LEU A 296 -15.53 -8.65 7.07
CA LEU A 296 -16.37 -7.49 7.38
C LEU A 296 -16.91 -7.54 8.81
N PHE A 297 -17.33 -8.70 9.30
CA PHE A 297 -17.79 -8.87 10.69
C PHE A 297 -16.69 -8.63 11.71
N ARG A 298 -15.47 -9.08 11.42
CA ARG A 298 -14.30 -8.84 12.29
C ARG A 298 -13.98 -7.35 12.41
N ASN A 299 -14.14 -6.59 11.32
CA ASN A 299 -13.80 -5.18 11.27
C ASN A 299 -14.94 -4.24 11.68
N ASN A 300 -16.19 -4.72 11.71
CA ASN A 300 -17.36 -3.93 12.11
C ASN A 300 -18.23 -4.73 13.10
N PRO A 301 -17.91 -4.69 14.42
CA PRO A 301 -18.64 -5.43 15.43
C PRO A 301 -20.13 -5.06 15.52
N SER A 302 -20.49 -3.85 15.12
CA SER A 302 -21.88 -3.35 15.06
C SER A 302 -22.74 -4.10 14.04
N LEU A 303 -22.14 -4.78 13.05
CA LEU A 303 -22.88 -5.63 12.11
C LEU A 303 -23.35 -6.94 12.74
N LYS A 304 -22.81 -7.35 13.89
CA LYS A 304 -23.30 -8.54 14.61
C LYS A 304 -24.79 -8.42 14.97
N LEU A 305 -25.29 -7.20 15.19
CA LEU A 305 -26.72 -6.97 15.39
C LEU A 305 -27.56 -7.18 14.14
N TYR A 306 -27.00 -6.98 12.94
CA TYR A 306 -27.71 -7.09 11.66
C TYR A 306 -27.99 -8.57 11.29
N CYS A 307 -27.08 -9.49 11.62
CA CYS A 307 -27.32 -10.92 11.42
C CYS A 307 -28.38 -11.49 12.36
N ASN A 308 -28.44 -11.02 13.62
CA ASN A 308 -29.45 -11.48 14.58
C ASN A 308 -30.88 -11.13 14.16
N THR A 309 -31.07 -10.20 13.23
CA THR A 309 -32.38 -9.80 12.70
C THR A 309 -32.69 -10.34 11.29
N SER A 310 -31.72 -10.94 10.60
CA SER A 310 -31.87 -11.34 9.18
C SER A 310 -31.52 -12.79 8.88
N PHE A 311 -30.91 -13.51 9.84
CA PHE A 311 -30.68 -14.96 9.75
C PHE A 311 -31.39 -15.66 10.92
N GLU A 312 -32.71 -15.83 10.82
CA GLU A 312 -33.34 -17.02 11.44
C GLU A 312 -32.94 -18.22 10.57
N VAL A 313 -31.89 -18.92 10.99
CA VAL A 313 -31.47 -20.18 10.39
C VAL A 313 -32.58 -21.21 10.66
N PRO A 314 -33.20 -21.82 9.63
CA PRO A 314 -34.02 -23.00 9.84
C PRO A 314 -33.09 -24.13 10.27
N ASP A 315 -33.28 -24.60 11.50
CA ASP A 315 -32.60 -25.74 12.14
C ASP A 315 -31.12 -25.55 12.54
N GLY A 316 -30.91 -24.83 13.65
CA GLY A 316 -30.54 -25.50 14.90
C GLY A 316 -29.23 -26.30 15.02
N GLN A 317 -28.18 -26.06 14.22
CA GLN A 317 -26.84 -26.57 14.56
C GLN A 317 -25.81 -25.44 14.72
N PRO A 318 -25.14 -25.33 15.89
CA PRO A 318 -24.03 -24.42 16.06
C PRO A 318 -22.81 -24.92 15.30
N LEU A 319 -22.25 -24.09 14.43
CA LEU A 319 -20.93 -24.30 13.83
C LEU A 319 -19.86 -24.08 14.90
N ASP A 320 -19.50 -25.16 15.61
CA ASP A 320 -18.30 -25.21 16.44
C ASP A 320 -17.05 -25.26 15.54
N LEU A 321 -16.52 -24.08 15.20
CA LEU A 321 -15.21 -23.96 14.56
C LEU A 321 -14.12 -23.95 15.63
N SER A 322 -13.27 -24.99 15.62
CA SER A 322 -12.26 -25.22 16.65
C SER A 322 -11.16 -24.13 16.69
N PRO A 323 -10.60 -23.81 17.87
CA PRO A 323 -9.55 -22.79 18.03
C PRO A 323 -8.23 -23.07 17.28
N SER A 324 -7.97 -24.31 16.86
CA SER A 324 -6.69 -24.69 16.21
C SER A 324 -6.60 -24.26 14.75
N GLU A 325 -7.72 -23.92 14.11
CA GLU A 325 -7.72 -23.30 12.79
C GLU A 325 -7.56 -21.77 12.87
N TYR A 326 -7.46 -21.15 14.05
CA TYR A 326 -7.31 -19.69 14.18
C TYR A 326 -5.86 -19.21 14.12
N GLU A 327 -4.86 -20.06 14.42
CA GLU A 327 -3.47 -19.61 14.56
C GLU A 327 -2.67 -19.58 13.24
N THR A 328 -3.13 -20.27 12.19
CA THR A 328 -2.47 -20.27 10.87
C THR A 328 -2.76 -19.01 10.03
N TRP A 329 -3.66 -18.14 10.48
CA TRP A 329 -4.25 -17.05 9.68
C TRP A 329 -3.82 -15.65 10.12
N LYS A 330 -2.70 -15.58 10.87
CA LYS A 330 -2.05 -14.33 11.30
C LYS A 330 -1.20 -13.64 10.22
N GLY A 331 -1.06 -14.24 9.03
CA GLY A 331 -0.45 -13.59 7.87
C GLY A 331 -1.40 -12.58 7.26
N ASP A 332 -1.18 -11.29 7.52
CA ASP A 332 -1.96 -10.18 6.98
C ASP A 332 -1.99 -10.21 5.43
N TRP A 333 -3.19 -10.13 4.86
CA TRP A 333 -3.55 -10.06 3.43
C TRP A 333 -2.96 -8.86 2.64
N THR A 334 -1.96 -8.19 3.21
CA THR A 334 -0.99 -7.30 2.55
C THR A 334 0.19 -8.08 1.99
N ASP A 335 0.35 -9.35 2.40
CA ASP A 335 1.41 -10.21 1.89
C ASP A 335 1.21 -10.55 0.40
N ASP A 336 -0.01 -10.48 -0.15
CA ASP A 336 -0.26 -10.63 -1.59
C ASP A 336 0.32 -9.49 -2.43
N GLU A 337 0.27 -8.24 -1.95
CA GLU A 337 0.91 -7.10 -2.64
C GLU A 337 2.43 -7.24 -2.61
N MET A 338 2.99 -7.75 -1.51
CA MET A 338 4.42 -8.06 -1.40
C MET A 338 4.82 -9.32 -2.15
N VAL A 339 3.97 -10.34 -2.24
CA VAL A 339 4.20 -11.57 -3.01
C VAL A 339 4.12 -11.26 -4.49
N GLU A 340 3.22 -10.40 -4.93
CA GLU A 340 3.09 -9.99 -6.32
C GLU A 340 4.11 -8.91 -6.71
N LEU A 341 4.52 -8.02 -5.79
CA LEU A 341 5.72 -7.19 -5.95
C LEU A 341 6.97 -8.07 -5.96
N ASN A 342 7.09 -9.05 -5.08
CA ASN A 342 8.19 -10.01 -5.12
C ASN A 342 8.15 -10.84 -6.40
N LYS A 343 6.97 -11.16 -6.96
CA LYS A 343 6.79 -11.84 -8.25
C LYS A 343 7.18 -10.92 -9.43
N LEU A 344 6.73 -9.67 -9.41
CA LEU A 344 7.17 -8.59 -10.31
C LEU A 344 8.68 -8.38 -10.27
N LEU A 345 9.29 -8.59 -9.10
CA LEU A 345 10.71 -8.46 -8.86
C LEU A 345 11.48 -9.76 -9.14
N SER A 346 10.85 -10.94 -9.08
CA SER A 346 11.48 -12.26 -9.34
C SER A 346 11.35 -12.74 -10.79
N ASP A 347 10.49 -12.10 -11.60
CA ASP A 347 10.50 -12.22 -13.06
C ASP A 347 11.71 -11.48 -13.70
N SER A 348 12.42 -10.65 -12.93
CA SER A 348 13.76 -10.14 -13.28
C SER A 348 14.81 -11.21 -12.92
N GLU A 349 15.57 -11.70 -13.91
CA GLU A 349 16.56 -12.80 -13.74
C GLU A 349 17.60 -12.59 -12.62
N ALA A 350 17.72 -11.37 -12.09
CA ALA A 350 18.62 -10.99 -11.02
C ALA A 350 18.29 -11.56 -9.62
N LEU A 351 17.09 -12.12 -9.40
CA LEU A 351 16.61 -12.48 -8.04
C LEU A 351 16.56 -13.99 -7.72
N LYS A 352 17.08 -14.87 -8.59
CA LYS A 352 17.12 -16.33 -8.31
C LYS A 352 18.06 -16.75 -7.17
N CYS A 353 18.83 -15.84 -6.55
CA CYS A 353 19.84 -16.21 -5.55
C CYS A 353 19.62 -15.67 -4.12
N ILE A 354 18.56 -14.91 -3.82
CA ILE A 354 18.38 -14.35 -2.46
C ILE A 354 16.89 -14.27 -2.06
N VAL A 355 16.26 -15.44 -1.90
CA VAL A 355 15.15 -15.70 -0.97
C VAL A 355 15.49 -16.93 -0.16
#